data_AF-D5Q4V8-F1
#
_entry.id   AF-D5Q4V8-F1
#
_cell.length_a   1.000
_cell.length_b   1.000
_cell.length_c   1.000
_cell.angle_alpha   90.00
_cell.angle_beta   90.00
_cell.angle_gamma   90.00
#
_symmetry.space_group_name_H-M   'P 1'
#
loop_
_entity.id
_entity.type
_entity.pdbx_description
1 polymer ?
#
loop_
_entity_poly.entity_id
_entity_poly.type
_entity_poly.pdbx_seq_one_letter_code
_entity_poly.pdbx_strand_id
1 'polypeptide(L)'
;MFIDEELEGYILTCKISEDFKNIPEYSDEEFYVTIYKDESSDSGYYALLENEEERVVWDGEVVANNIFNKLWIVVNKVKTG
;
A
#
# COMPACT_ATOMS: atom_id res chain seq x y z
N MET A 1 -9.60 -0.06 12.25
CA MET A 1 -10.73 -0.96 11.90
C MET A 1 -10.95 -1.05 10.39
N PHE A 2 -10.85 0.05 9.64
CA PHE A 2 -11.00 0.06 8.18
C PHE A 2 -9.94 -0.77 7.41
N ILE A 3 -8.72 -0.86 7.95
CA ILE A 3 -7.58 -1.57 7.35
C ILE A 3 -7.74 -3.10 7.44
N ASP A 4 -8.18 -3.59 8.60
CA ASP A 4 -8.40 -5.01 8.90
C ASP A 4 -9.40 -5.66 7.94
N GLU A 5 -10.49 -4.95 7.63
CA GLU A 5 -11.59 -5.52 6.85
C GLU A 5 -11.35 -5.48 5.33
N GLU A 6 -10.56 -4.53 4.83
CA GLU A 6 -10.40 -4.30 3.38
C GLU A 6 -9.00 -4.61 2.82
N LEU A 7 -7.94 -4.55 3.61
CA LEU A 7 -6.56 -4.62 3.11
C LEU A 7 -5.71 -5.70 3.80
N GLU A 8 -5.96 -5.97 5.08
CA GLU A 8 -5.26 -7.02 5.83
C GLU A 8 -5.58 -8.42 5.27
N GLY A 9 -4.58 -9.30 5.27
CA GLY A 9 -4.70 -10.64 4.67
C GLY A 9 -4.69 -10.67 3.14
N TYR A 10 -4.22 -9.58 2.50
CA TYR A 10 -4.03 -9.52 1.05
C TYR A 10 -2.63 -8.98 0.69
N ILE A 11 -2.11 -9.48 -0.42
CA ILE A 11 -1.02 -8.85 -1.17
C ILE A 11 -1.68 -8.05 -2.29
N LEU A 12 -1.46 -6.76 -2.29
CA LEU A 12 -1.98 -5.83 -3.29
C LEU A 12 -0.86 -5.49 -4.26
N THR A 13 -1.16 -5.46 -5.56
CA THR A 13 -0.30 -4.78 -6.53
C THR A 13 -0.90 -3.40 -6.78
N CYS A 14 -0.10 -2.37 -6.59
CA CYS A 14 -0.48 -0.97 -6.64
C CYS A 14 0.37 -0.20 -7.65
N LYS A 15 -0.16 0.91 -8.16
CA LYS A 15 0.60 1.92 -8.91
C LYS A 15 0.17 3.33 -8.50
N ILE A 16 1.00 4.34 -8.70
CA ILE A 16 0.62 5.73 -8.43
C ILE A 16 -0.47 6.17 -9.44
N SER A 17 -1.46 6.93 -8.98
CA SER A 17 -2.51 7.46 -9.87
C SER A 17 -1.92 8.35 -10.97
N GLU A 18 -2.42 8.17 -12.20
CA GLU A 18 -2.01 8.98 -13.35
C GLU A 18 -2.37 10.46 -13.20
N ASP A 19 -3.24 10.81 -12.23
CA ASP A 19 -3.51 12.20 -11.85
C ASP A 19 -2.23 12.93 -11.42
N PHE A 20 -1.22 12.20 -10.96
CA PHE A 20 0.08 12.71 -10.52
C PHE A 20 1.16 12.66 -11.60
N LYS A 21 0.88 12.23 -12.84
CA LYS A 21 1.92 12.05 -13.89
C LYS A 21 2.79 13.27 -14.21
N ASN A 22 2.38 14.46 -13.77
CA ASN A 22 3.11 15.71 -14.00
C ASN A 22 4.06 16.08 -12.84
N ILE A 23 4.10 15.31 -11.74
CA ILE A 23 5.04 15.57 -10.62
C ILE A 23 6.39 14.87 -10.88
N PRO A 24 7.53 15.48 -10.50
CA PRO A 24 8.85 14.88 -10.71
C PRO A 24 9.03 13.49 -10.09
N GLU A 25 8.34 13.22 -8.99
CA GLU A 25 8.41 11.97 -8.21
C GLU A 25 7.42 10.89 -8.70
N TYR A 26 6.70 11.14 -9.80
CA TYR A 26 5.81 10.15 -10.37
C TYR A 26 6.59 8.98 -10.96
N SER A 27 6.16 7.77 -10.63
CA SER A 27 6.59 6.53 -11.27
C SER A 27 5.36 5.77 -11.75
N ASP A 28 5.43 5.23 -12.97
CA ASP A 28 4.43 4.31 -13.52
C ASP A 28 4.69 2.85 -13.13
N GLU A 29 5.75 2.60 -12.34
CA GLU A 29 6.08 1.26 -11.84
C GLU A 29 5.02 0.73 -10.86
N GLU A 30 4.76 -0.56 -10.98
CA GLU A 30 3.92 -1.29 -10.04
C GLU A 30 4.74 -1.74 -8.83
N PHE A 31 4.12 -1.72 -7.66
CA PHE A 31 4.72 -2.17 -6.41
C PHE A 31 3.72 -3.00 -5.60
N TYR A 32 4.24 -3.92 -4.80
CA TYR A 32 3.46 -4.76 -3.92
C TYR A 32 3.27 -4.07 -2.57
N VAL A 33 2.08 -4.20 -2.00
CA VAL A 33 1.73 -3.73 -0.67
C VAL A 33 1.16 -4.89 0.13
N THR A 34 1.74 -5.16 1.29
CA THR A 34 1.20 -6.12 2.27
C THR A 34 1.04 -5.42 3.61
N ILE A 35 -0.14 -5.48 4.21
CA ILE A 35 -0.42 -4.84 5.49
C ILE A 35 -0.49 -5.89 6.60
N TYR A 36 0.16 -5.57 7.72
CA TYR A 36 0.24 -6.43 8.89
C TYR A 36 -0.22 -5.66 10.13
N LYS A 37 -0.92 -6.36 11.02
CA LYS A 37 -1.25 -5.83 12.34
C LYS A 37 0.01 -5.81 13.20
N ASP A 38 0.27 -4.66 13.83
CA ASP A 38 1.35 -4.49 14.81
C ASP A 38 0.90 -3.51 15.88
N GLU A 39 0.55 -4.04 17.05
CA GLU A 39 0.09 -3.26 18.20
C GLU A 39 1.19 -2.38 18.81
N SER A 40 2.44 -2.50 18.34
CA SER A 40 3.56 -1.64 18.72
C SER A 40 3.67 -0.38 17.86
N SER A 41 2.97 -0.34 16.71
CA SER A 41 2.92 0.84 15.83
C SER A 41 1.84 1.82 16.29
N ASP A 42 2.03 3.11 16.00
CA ASP A 42 1.11 4.17 16.44
C ASP A 42 -0.32 3.98 15.90
N SER A 43 -0.45 3.46 14.67
CA SER A 43 -1.73 3.15 14.03
C SER A 43 -2.25 1.74 14.30
N GLY A 44 -1.44 0.88 14.93
CA GLY A 44 -1.73 -0.54 15.12
C GLY A 44 -1.46 -1.42 13.88
N TYR A 45 -0.93 -0.84 12.80
CA TYR A 45 -0.58 -1.52 11.55
C TYR A 45 0.73 -0.99 10.95
N TYR A 46 1.51 -1.87 10.34
CA TYR A 46 2.55 -1.49 9.38
C TYR A 46 2.25 -2.07 8.00
N ALA A 47 2.77 -1.42 6.98
CA ALA A 47 2.70 -1.88 5.61
C ALA A 47 4.11 -2.12 5.08
N LEU A 48 4.26 -3.20 4.35
CA LEU A 48 5.45 -3.53 3.61
C LEU A 48 5.23 -3.21 2.13
N LEU A 49 6.11 -2.38 1.58
CA LEU A 49 6.13 -2.04 0.17
C LEU A 49 7.35 -2.66 -0.49
N GLU A 50 7.14 -3.33 -1.62
CA GLU A 50 8.17 -4.05 -2.36
C GLU A 50 8.04 -3.77 -3.86
N ASN A 51 9.14 -3.41 -4.52
CA ASN A 51 9.25 -3.43 -5.98
C ASN A 51 10.44 -4.31 -6.40
N GLU A 52 10.89 -4.25 -7.66
CA GLU A 52 12.01 -5.09 -8.14
C GLU A 52 13.36 -4.73 -7.49
N GLU A 53 13.51 -3.51 -6.98
CA GLU A 53 14.78 -2.96 -6.51
C GLU A 53 14.87 -2.84 -4.98
N GLU A 54 13.75 -2.52 -4.33
CA GLU A 54 13.70 -2.07 -2.94
C GLU A 54 12.53 -2.68 -2.15
N ARG A 55 12.75 -2.74 -0.84
CA ARG A 55 11.77 -3.14 0.16
C ARG A 55 11.78 -2.15 1.31
N VAL A 56 10.65 -1.51 1.58
CA VAL A 56 10.50 -0.48 2.61
C VAL A 56 9.30 -0.75 3.52
N VAL A 57 9.42 -0.34 4.79
CA VAL A 57 8.35 -0.45 5.80
C VAL A 57 7.78 0.93 6.06
N TRP A 58 6.46 1.04 5.97
CA TRP A 58 5.70 2.27 6.21
C TRP A 58 4.61 2.04 7.24
N ASP A 59 4.06 3.14 7.78
CA ASP A 59 2.87 3.07 8.63
C ASP A 59 1.66 2.59 7.80
N GLY A 60 0.92 1.62 8.34
CA GLY A 60 -0.20 0.99 7.65
C GLY A 60 -1.36 1.95 7.39
N GLU A 61 -1.59 2.93 8.26
CA GLU A 61 -2.63 3.95 8.08
C GLU A 61 -2.29 4.92 6.94
N VAL A 62 -1.02 5.31 6.80
CA VAL A 62 -0.57 6.15 5.69
C VAL A 62 -0.81 5.44 4.36
N VAL A 63 -0.42 4.17 4.27
CA VAL A 63 -0.62 3.35 3.07
C VAL A 63 -2.11 3.17 2.76
N ALA A 64 -2.92 2.84 3.75
CA ALA A 64 -4.36 2.69 3.59
C ALA A 64 -5.01 3.99 3.10
N ASN A 65 -4.59 5.15 3.64
CA ASN A 65 -5.07 6.45 3.21
C ASN A 65 -4.72 6.74 1.74
N ASN A 66 -3.52 6.38 1.27
CA ASN A 66 -3.17 6.54 -0.14
C ASN A 66 -4.07 5.70 -1.06
N ILE A 67 -4.40 4.47 -0.66
CA ILE A 67 -5.26 3.57 -1.44
C ILE A 67 -6.70 4.06 -1.42
N PHE A 68 -7.29 4.36 -0.25
CA PHE A 68 -8.69 4.76 -0.13
C PHE A 68 -8.98 6.12 -0.78
N ASN A 69 -8.02 7.04 -0.75
CA ASN A 69 -8.12 8.31 -1.46
C ASN A 69 -7.78 8.21 -2.95
N LYS A 70 -7.55 6.99 -3.47
CA LYS A 70 -7.20 6.72 -4.88
C LYS A 70 -5.94 7.43 -5.35
N LEU A 71 -5.04 7.78 -4.42
CA LEU A 71 -3.70 8.27 -4.73
C LEU A 71 -2.86 7.11 -5.30
N TRP A 72 -3.07 5.90 -4.75
CA TRP A 72 -2.54 4.65 -5.29
C TRP A 72 -3.69 3.79 -5.80
N ILE A 73 -3.53 3.25 -7.00
CA ILE A 73 -4.51 2.42 -7.69
C ILE A 73 -4.14 0.96 -7.50
N VAL A 74 -5.03 0.19 -6.87
CA VAL A 74 -4.89 -1.27 -6.75
C VAL A 74 -5.21 -1.89 -8.11
N VAL A 75 -4.21 -2.48 -8.75
CA VAL A 75 -4.35 -3.15 -10.06
C VAL A 75 -4.61 -4.65 -9.89
N ASN A 76 -4.16 -5.24 -8.79
CA ASN A 76 -4.41 -6.63 -8.45
C ASN A 76 -4.51 -6.83 -6.92
N LYS A 77 -5.26 -7.84 -6.49
CA LYS A 77 -5.45 -8.19 -5.07
C LYS A 77 -5.50 -9.70 -4.90
N VAL A 78 -4.54 -10.25 -4.15
CA VAL A 78 -4.38 -11.70 -3.91
C VAL A 78 -4.51 -11.98 -2.42
N LYS A 79 -5.37 -12.93 -2.03
CA LYS A 79 -5.56 -13.29 -0.62
C LYS A 79 -4.36 -14.10 -0.13
N THR A 80 -3.80 -13.73 1.01
CA THR A 80 -2.79 -14.56 1.69
C THR A 80 -3.48 -15.77 2.32
N GLY A 81 -2.94 -16.96 2.07
CA GLY A 81 -3.50 -18.24 2.52
C GLY A 81 -3.41 -18.47 4.02
#